data_AF-A0A7M6DKK0-F1
#
_entry.id   AF-A0A7M6DKK0-F1
#
_cell.length_a   1.000
_cell.length_b   1.000
_cell.length_c   1.000
_cell.angle_alpha   90.00
_cell.angle_beta   90.00
_cell.angle_gamma   90.00
#
_symmetry.space_group_name_H-M   'P 1'
#
loop_
_entity.id
_entity.type
_entity.pdbx_description
1 polymer ?
#
loop_
_entity_poly.entity_id
_entity_poly.type
_entity_poly.pdbx_seq_one_letter_code
_entity_poly.pdbx_strand_id
1 'polypeptide(L)'
;MDIISQLITACEEEQQAEENQFTSIMLAIYILVVALVTIHVQASANNPFTYEENLKAVDAYFCKGKSGNYRHPNGACDHYIACGVGCKNAKNRRSYKRLCTQNIMPCPGGLFYDEKAYGGYGACIYKAESNCLQFQGEVCYGSTQESYGTYTHQCTGQVTLLKLVSKSGSVGCYKGVTPGYWGGCPNAPPINVWITEHRGDNFKYVKKSYYDIKHDIKFPEPFTAYDANKYGFYYLNEFHDKSSFIYFTAEHNDYYTYFVKGKKYRVYYGEDLFDQGVGNNVGKHCVYVYASFYKYYKPNQVIKF
;
A
#
# COMPACT_ATOMS: atom_id res chain seq x y z
N MET A 1 -54.77 -32.20 19.80
CA MET A 1 -53.60 -33.07 19.98
C MET A 1 -53.43 -34.02 18.79
N ASP A 2 -52.72 -33.66 17.72
CA ASP A 2 -52.39 -32.31 17.25
C ASP A 2 -51.79 -32.43 15.85
N ILE A 3 -52.58 -32.04 14.84
CA ILE A 3 -52.09 -31.81 13.47
C ILE A 3 -50.97 -30.75 13.49
N ILE A 4 -51.04 -29.81 14.43
CA ILE A 4 -50.03 -28.77 14.63
C ILE A 4 -48.69 -29.37 15.07
N SER A 5 -48.70 -30.38 15.94
CA SER A 5 -47.46 -31.04 16.41
C SER A 5 -46.79 -31.82 15.28
N GLN A 6 -47.60 -32.50 14.44
CA GLN A 6 -47.07 -33.20 13.26
C GLN A 6 -46.48 -32.26 12.21
N LEU A 7 -47.08 -31.07 12.02
CA LEU A 7 -46.55 -30.06 11.10
C LEU A 7 -45.26 -29.41 11.60
N ILE A 8 -45.12 -29.21 12.93
CA ILE A 8 -43.87 -28.68 13.52
C ILE A 8 -42.74 -29.70 13.34
N THR A 9 -42.97 -30.97 13.64
CA THR A 9 -41.95 -32.02 13.45
C THR A 9 -41.52 -32.15 12.00
N ALA A 10 -42.46 -32.11 11.04
CA ALA A 10 -42.11 -32.17 9.62
C ALA A 10 -41.26 -30.98 9.17
N CYS A 11 -41.51 -29.78 9.69
CA CYS A 11 -40.77 -28.57 9.35
C CYS A 11 -39.35 -28.58 9.96
N GLU A 12 -39.20 -29.10 11.19
CA GLU A 12 -37.88 -29.29 11.83
C GLU A 12 -37.03 -30.35 11.09
N GLU A 13 -37.65 -31.43 10.62
CA GLU A 13 -36.96 -32.46 9.82
C GLU A 13 -36.49 -31.93 8.45
N GLU A 14 -37.31 -31.09 7.79
CA GLU A 14 -36.97 -30.46 6.51
C GLU A 14 -35.81 -29.45 6.69
N GLN A 15 -35.85 -28.64 7.75
CA GLN A 15 -34.79 -27.68 8.07
C GLN A 15 -33.46 -28.37 8.41
N GLN A 16 -33.50 -29.48 9.16
CA GLN A 16 -32.31 -30.27 9.47
C GLN A 16 -31.73 -30.96 8.22
N ALA A 17 -32.57 -31.36 7.26
CA ALA A 17 -32.12 -31.92 5.99
C ALA A 17 -31.39 -30.87 5.13
N GLU A 18 -31.89 -29.63 5.08
CA GLU A 18 -31.23 -28.52 4.39
C GLU A 18 -29.88 -28.14 5.03
N GLU A 19 -29.80 -28.10 6.36
CA GLU A 19 -28.53 -27.85 7.07
C GLU A 19 -27.48 -28.94 6.80
N ASN A 20 -27.90 -30.21 6.77
CA ASN A 20 -27.02 -31.33 6.46
C ASN A 20 -26.53 -31.29 4.99
N GLN A 21 -27.39 -30.85 4.07
CA GLN A 21 -27.03 -30.64 2.67
C GLN A 21 -26.03 -29.49 2.52
N PHE A 22 -26.26 -28.36 3.21
CA PHE A 22 -25.35 -27.22 3.21
C PHE A 22 -23.97 -27.58 3.78
N THR A 23 -23.94 -28.33 4.88
CA THR A 23 -22.69 -28.79 5.51
C THR A 23 -21.91 -29.73 4.60
N SER A 24 -22.59 -30.62 3.87
CA SER A 24 -21.96 -31.51 2.88
C SER A 24 -21.39 -30.74 1.68
N ILE A 25 -22.10 -29.71 1.19
CA ILE A 25 -21.62 -28.84 0.10
C ILE A 25 -20.38 -28.06 0.55
N MET A 26 -20.39 -27.49 1.74
CA MET A 26 -19.24 -26.73 2.28
C MET A 26 -18.01 -27.62 2.48
N LEU A 27 -18.19 -28.86 2.96
CA LEU A 27 -17.10 -29.83 3.07
C LEU A 27 -16.54 -30.22 1.70
N ALA A 28 -17.41 -30.43 0.69
CA ALA A 28 -17.00 -30.73 -0.68
C ALA A 28 -16.20 -29.57 -1.30
N ILE A 29 -16.64 -28.32 -1.11
CA ILE A 29 -15.92 -27.11 -1.56
C ILE A 29 -14.55 -27.03 -0.89
N TYR A 30 -14.48 -27.23 0.43
CA TYR A 30 -13.22 -27.21 1.18
C TYR A 30 -12.23 -28.25 0.65
N ILE A 31 -12.67 -29.49 0.42
CA ILE A 31 -11.84 -30.56 -0.16
C ILE A 31 -11.36 -30.16 -1.55
N LEU A 32 -12.22 -29.54 -2.38
CA LEU A 32 -11.87 -29.12 -3.73
C LEU A 32 -10.81 -28.00 -3.72
N VAL A 33 -10.92 -27.03 -2.82
CA VAL A 33 -9.93 -25.95 -2.65
C VAL A 33 -8.60 -26.51 -2.19
N VAL A 34 -8.59 -27.41 -1.20
CA VAL A 34 -7.36 -28.05 -0.72
C VAL A 34 -6.70 -28.87 -1.84
N ALA A 35 -7.48 -29.61 -2.63
CA ALA A 35 -6.98 -30.35 -3.78
C ALA A 35 -6.38 -29.41 -4.84
N LEU A 36 -7.05 -28.30 -5.17
CA LEU A 36 -6.57 -27.31 -6.13
C LEU A 36 -5.27 -26.63 -5.65
N VAL A 37 -5.18 -26.27 -4.38
CA VAL A 37 -3.95 -25.71 -3.78
C VAL A 37 -2.83 -26.74 -3.82
N THR A 38 -3.11 -28.00 -3.51
CA THR A 38 -2.11 -29.08 -3.57
C THR A 38 -1.62 -29.33 -5.00
N ILE A 39 -2.53 -29.35 -5.97
CA ILE A 39 -2.21 -29.44 -7.40
C ILE A 39 -1.39 -28.22 -7.84
N HIS A 40 -1.72 -27.02 -7.38
CA HIS A 40 -0.97 -25.81 -7.72
C HIS A 40 0.44 -25.81 -7.13
N VAL A 41 0.60 -26.28 -5.89
CA VAL A 41 1.90 -26.45 -5.24
C VAL A 41 2.73 -27.53 -5.94
N GLN A 42 2.13 -28.66 -6.32
CA GLN A 42 2.81 -29.72 -7.09
C GLN A 42 3.15 -29.29 -8.53
N ALA A 43 2.27 -28.52 -9.19
CA ALA A 43 2.53 -27.93 -10.49
C ALA A 43 3.64 -26.86 -10.40
N SER A 44 3.68 -26.07 -9.33
CA SER A 44 4.78 -25.13 -9.06
C SER A 44 6.09 -25.82 -8.72
N ALA A 45 6.06 -27.03 -8.15
CA ALA A 45 7.26 -27.83 -7.87
C ALA A 45 7.79 -28.56 -9.12
N ASN A 46 6.92 -28.84 -10.11
CA ASN A 46 7.25 -29.62 -11.31
C ASN A 46 7.29 -28.80 -12.61
N ASN A 47 7.07 -27.49 -12.56
CA ASN A 47 7.24 -26.62 -13.72
C ASN A 47 8.67 -26.01 -13.69
N PRO A 48 9.61 -26.50 -14.51
CA PRO A 48 10.98 -26.00 -14.53
C PRO A 48 11.04 -24.75 -15.40
N PHE A 49 10.21 -23.74 -15.12
CA PHE A 49 10.57 -22.39 -15.53
C PHE A 49 11.44 -21.83 -14.42
N THR A 50 12.73 -21.92 -14.66
CA THR A 50 13.73 -21.32 -13.78
C THR A 50 13.42 -19.82 -13.65
N TYR A 51 13.73 -19.25 -12.49
CA TYR A 51 13.66 -17.81 -12.25
C TYR A 51 14.29 -16.97 -13.38
N GLU A 52 15.31 -17.52 -14.05
CA GLU A 52 15.94 -16.93 -15.26
C GLU A 52 15.03 -16.89 -16.50
N GLU A 53 14.14 -17.86 -16.70
CA GLU A 53 13.25 -17.91 -17.87
C GLU A 53 12.06 -16.96 -17.71
N ASN A 54 11.57 -16.77 -16.49
CA ASN A 54 10.59 -15.74 -16.17
C ASN A 54 11.17 -14.33 -16.35
N LEU A 55 12.43 -14.11 -15.97
CA LEU A 55 13.14 -12.85 -16.25
C LEU A 55 13.31 -12.61 -17.76
N LYS A 56 13.65 -13.64 -18.54
CA LYS A 56 13.75 -13.56 -20.01
C LYS A 56 12.41 -13.25 -20.69
N ALA A 57 11.30 -13.80 -20.20
CA ALA A 57 9.96 -13.55 -20.74
C ALA A 57 9.48 -12.12 -20.46
N VAL A 58 9.78 -11.59 -19.27
CA VAL A 58 9.51 -10.20 -18.89
C VAL A 58 10.38 -9.25 -19.74
N ASP A 59 11.68 -9.52 -19.88
CA ASP A 59 12.58 -8.72 -20.72
C ASP A 59 12.13 -8.68 -22.20
N ALA A 60 11.67 -9.82 -22.75
CA ALA A 60 11.20 -9.91 -24.13
C ALA A 60 9.89 -9.13 -24.39
N TYR A 61 9.04 -8.95 -23.37
CA TYR A 61 7.79 -8.20 -23.49
C TYR A 61 8.02 -6.68 -23.52
N PHE A 62 9.01 -6.19 -22.77
CA PHE A 62 9.30 -4.75 -22.65
C PHE A 62 10.22 -4.18 -23.74
N CYS A 63 11.05 -5.00 -24.40
CA CYS A 63 11.98 -4.50 -25.43
C CYS A 63 11.37 -4.39 -26.86
N LYS A 64 10.04 -4.52 -27.01
CA LYS A 64 9.34 -4.36 -28.32
C LYS A 64 8.90 -2.92 -28.67
N GLY A 65 9.20 -1.94 -27.82
CA GLY A 65 8.84 -0.54 -28.05
C GLY A 65 10.02 0.36 -28.42
N LYS A 66 10.13 0.72 -29.70
CA LYS A 66 10.98 1.75 -30.33
C LYS A 66 12.36 1.32 -30.82
N SER A 67 12.46 1.36 -32.15
CA SER A 67 13.64 1.19 -32.99
C SER A 67 14.69 2.28 -32.74
N GLY A 68 15.85 1.85 -32.25
CA GLY A 68 17.10 2.59 -32.27
C GLY A 68 18.22 1.57 -32.31
N ASN A 69 18.90 1.46 -33.46
CA ASN A 69 19.89 0.42 -33.74
C ASN A 69 21.14 0.57 -32.85
N TYR A 70 21.15 -0.09 -31.70
CA TYR A 70 22.39 -0.52 -31.04
C TYR A 70 22.15 -1.87 -30.36
N ARG A 71 22.65 -2.95 -30.99
CA ARG A 71 22.70 -4.29 -30.39
C ARG A 71 24.04 -4.46 -29.69
N HIS A 72 24.01 -4.57 -28.37
CA HIS A 72 25.15 -5.03 -27.56
C HIS A 72 25.20 -6.59 -27.63
N PRO A 73 26.38 -7.25 -27.58
CA PRO A 73 26.49 -8.69 -27.86
C PRO A 73 25.80 -9.64 -26.87
N ASN A 74 25.27 -9.13 -25.74
CA ASN A 74 24.79 -9.95 -24.63
C ASN A 74 23.32 -9.71 -24.22
N GLY A 75 22.51 -9.03 -25.05
CA GLY A 75 21.04 -9.11 -24.96
C GLY A 75 20.32 -8.59 -23.70
N ALA A 76 20.99 -7.93 -22.74
CA ALA A 76 20.32 -7.40 -21.54
C ALA A 76 19.83 -5.94 -21.76
N CYS A 77 18.54 -5.69 -21.50
CA CYS A 77 17.95 -4.35 -21.45
C CYS A 77 18.19 -3.77 -20.02
N ASP A 78 18.96 -2.69 -19.89
CA ASP A 78 19.22 -2.03 -18.61
C ASP A 78 17.98 -1.27 -18.09
N HIS A 79 17.28 -1.80 -17.10
CA HIS A 79 16.40 -1.03 -16.22
C HIS A 79 16.86 -1.17 -14.76
N TYR A 80 17.80 -0.33 -14.37
CA TYR A 80 18.08 -0.05 -12.96
C TYR A 80 17.89 1.45 -12.72
N ILE A 81 16.98 1.81 -11.81
CA ILE A 81 17.04 3.09 -11.11
C ILE A 81 18.22 2.99 -10.13
N ALA A 82 19.44 2.98 -10.68
CA ALA A 82 20.68 3.02 -9.94
C ALA A 82 21.45 4.24 -10.45
N CYS A 83 21.47 5.32 -9.66
CA CYS A 83 22.38 6.46 -9.76
C CYS A 83 22.86 6.78 -11.20
N GLY A 84 21.93 7.15 -12.07
CA GLY A 84 22.23 7.49 -13.46
C GLY A 84 22.79 8.89 -13.61
N VAL A 85 24.07 9.12 -13.28
CA VAL A 85 24.89 10.18 -13.91
C VAL A 85 26.39 9.82 -14.02
N GLY A 86 26.92 8.82 -13.29
CA GLY A 86 28.38 8.60 -13.23
C GLY A 86 28.97 7.36 -13.95
N CYS A 87 28.16 6.38 -14.34
CA CYS A 87 28.67 5.01 -14.52
C CYS A 87 28.80 4.51 -15.96
N LYS A 88 29.20 5.37 -16.92
CA LYS A 88 29.48 4.91 -18.30
C LYS A 88 30.76 4.08 -18.46
N ASN A 89 31.62 3.96 -17.45
CA ASN A 89 32.97 3.38 -17.62
C ASN A 89 33.41 2.29 -16.63
N ALA A 90 32.55 1.83 -15.70
CA ALA A 90 32.94 0.83 -14.72
C ALA A 90 32.85 -0.60 -15.29
N LYS A 91 33.93 -1.08 -15.92
CA LYS A 91 33.96 -2.37 -16.62
C LYS A 91 33.93 -3.63 -15.71
N ASN A 92 34.10 -3.53 -14.38
CA ASN A 92 34.22 -4.69 -13.48
C ASN A 92 33.63 -4.47 -12.06
N ARG A 93 33.12 -5.54 -11.42
CA ARG A 93 32.53 -5.60 -10.05
C ARG A 93 33.40 -4.96 -8.95
N ARG A 94 34.74 -5.09 -9.05
CA ARG A 94 35.69 -4.50 -8.07
C ARG A 94 35.72 -2.97 -8.14
N SER A 95 35.45 -2.37 -9.30
CA SER A 95 35.46 -0.92 -9.50
C SER A 95 34.25 -0.24 -8.84
N TYR A 96 33.06 -0.89 -8.90
CA TYR A 96 31.86 -0.44 -8.18
C TYR A 96 32.04 -0.47 -6.67
N LYS A 97 32.60 -1.57 -6.15
CA LYS A 97 32.90 -1.72 -4.73
C LYS A 97 33.79 -0.57 -4.23
N ARG A 98 34.82 -0.19 -4.99
CA ARG A 98 35.72 0.93 -4.64
C ARG A 98 35.01 2.28 -4.67
N LEU A 99 34.18 2.56 -5.68
CA LEU A 99 33.54 3.88 -5.83
C LEU A 99 32.50 4.18 -4.73
N CYS A 100 31.72 3.18 -4.30
CA CYS A 100 30.74 3.36 -3.23
C CYS A 100 31.35 3.30 -1.81
N THR A 101 32.41 2.52 -1.60
CA THR A 101 33.06 2.42 -0.27
C THR A 101 34.08 3.53 0.01
N GLN A 102 34.56 4.24 -1.01
CA GLN A 102 35.53 5.34 -0.86
C GLN A 102 34.91 6.73 -0.71
N ASN A 103 33.62 6.86 -0.31
CA ASN A 103 32.93 8.15 -0.16
C ASN A 103 32.82 9.00 -1.46
N ILE A 104 32.99 8.42 -2.65
CA ILE A 104 33.01 9.20 -3.90
C ILE A 104 31.58 9.49 -4.42
N MET A 105 30.57 8.71 -4.00
CA MET A 105 29.15 9.06 -4.17
C MET A 105 28.35 8.64 -2.92
N PRO A 106 28.06 9.55 -1.97
CA PRO A 106 27.15 9.26 -0.88
C PRO A 106 25.75 8.97 -1.45
N CYS A 107 25.07 7.97 -0.88
CA CYS A 107 23.69 7.69 -1.28
C CYS A 107 22.83 8.95 -1.07
N PRO A 108 21.97 9.34 -2.04
CA PRO A 108 21.16 10.54 -1.90
C PRO A 108 20.18 10.45 -0.73
N GLY A 109 19.89 11.58 -0.09
CA GLY A 109 18.71 11.70 0.78
C GLY A 109 18.70 10.89 2.09
N GLY A 110 19.86 10.60 2.69
CA GLY A 110 19.93 9.87 3.97
C GLY A 110 19.81 8.34 3.84
N LEU A 111 19.93 7.83 2.62
CA LEU A 111 20.11 6.42 2.33
C LEU A 111 21.50 5.92 2.81
N PHE A 112 21.60 4.63 3.12
CA PHE A 112 22.83 3.95 3.51
C PHE A 112 23.17 2.90 2.44
N TYR A 113 24.45 2.80 2.08
CA TYR A 113 24.89 1.73 1.19
C TYR A 113 24.99 0.42 1.97
N ASP A 114 24.17 -0.57 1.63
CA ASP A 114 24.28 -1.94 2.13
C ASP A 114 24.87 -2.84 1.05
N GLU A 115 26.10 -3.30 1.26
CA GLU A 115 26.85 -4.17 0.33
C GLU A 115 26.22 -5.57 0.16
N LYS A 116 25.32 -5.96 1.06
CA LYS A 116 24.63 -7.27 1.05
C LYS A 116 23.18 -7.17 0.57
N ALA A 117 22.72 -5.98 0.18
CA ALA A 117 21.41 -5.83 -0.43
C ALA A 117 21.26 -6.77 -1.64
N TYR A 118 20.04 -7.26 -1.87
CA TYR A 118 19.65 -8.07 -3.04
C TYR A 118 20.62 -9.21 -3.40
N GLY A 119 21.06 -10.02 -2.44
CA GLY A 119 21.95 -11.15 -2.75
C GLY A 119 23.40 -10.75 -3.05
N GLY A 120 23.87 -9.63 -2.51
CA GLY A 120 25.25 -9.15 -2.65
C GLY A 120 25.47 -8.10 -3.74
N TYR A 121 24.39 -7.60 -4.34
CA TYR A 121 24.42 -6.44 -5.22
C TYR A 121 24.16 -5.21 -4.37
N GLY A 122 25.23 -4.66 -3.80
CA GLY A 122 25.12 -3.57 -2.84
C GLY A 122 24.30 -2.40 -3.38
N ALA A 123 23.37 -1.91 -2.56
CA ALA A 123 22.39 -0.89 -2.94
C ALA A 123 22.26 0.18 -1.85
N CYS A 124 21.85 1.38 -2.26
CA CYS A 124 21.44 2.43 -1.34
C CYS A 124 20.05 2.08 -0.78
N ILE A 125 20.01 1.58 0.45
CA ILE A 125 18.78 1.25 1.16
C ILE A 125 18.61 2.21 2.32
N TYR A 126 17.40 2.40 2.79
CA TYR A 126 17.26 3.09 4.05
C TYR A 126 17.52 2.14 5.23
N LYS A 127 18.25 2.65 6.23
CA LYS A 127 18.43 1.91 7.49
C LYS A 127 17.14 2.05 8.31
N ALA A 128 16.32 1.00 8.29
CA ALA A 128 15.11 0.98 9.10
C ALA A 128 15.46 0.94 10.60
N GLU A 129 14.85 1.82 11.38
CA GLU A 129 14.87 1.74 12.84
C GLU A 129 13.98 0.56 13.28
N SER A 130 14.56 -0.45 13.95
CA SER A 130 13.81 -1.63 14.38
C SER A 130 12.80 -1.29 15.48
N ASN A 131 11.60 -1.89 15.42
CA ASN A 131 10.54 -1.81 16.44
C ASN A 131 9.93 -0.41 16.66
N CYS A 132 9.74 0.37 15.60
CA CYS A 132 9.02 1.62 15.72
C CYS A 132 7.50 1.40 15.53
N LEU A 133 6.75 1.24 16.61
CA LEU A 133 5.31 1.52 16.62
C LEU A 133 5.13 2.85 17.33
N GLN A 134 4.63 3.87 16.64
CA GLN A 134 4.65 5.20 17.21
C GLN A 134 3.33 5.95 17.00
N PHE A 135 2.77 6.40 18.13
CA PHE A 135 1.72 7.41 18.21
C PHE A 135 2.27 8.77 17.81
N GLN A 136 1.65 9.43 16.82
CA GLN A 136 2.11 10.72 16.28
C GLN A 136 1.33 11.92 16.81
N GLY A 137 0.40 11.71 17.75
CA GLY A 137 -0.48 12.75 18.26
C GLY A 137 -1.84 12.82 17.54
N GLU A 138 -2.63 13.80 17.97
CA GLU A 138 -3.92 14.13 17.36
C GLU A 138 -3.70 14.96 16.09
N VAL A 139 -4.33 14.52 15.01
CA VAL A 139 -4.25 15.17 13.70
C VAL A 139 -5.67 15.47 13.25
N CYS A 140 -5.98 16.74 13.04
CA CYS A 140 -7.30 17.16 12.58
C CYS A 140 -7.25 17.64 11.13
N TYR A 141 -8.23 17.21 10.34
CA TYR A 141 -8.42 17.62 8.96
C TYR A 141 -9.90 17.95 8.70
N GLY A 142 -10.14 18.79 7.70
CA GLY A 142 -11.46 19.20 7.22
C GLY A 142 -11.67 18.73 5.80
N SER A 143 -12.84 19.05 5.26
CA SER A 143 -13.28 18.60 3.94
C SER A 143 -13.23 19.69 2.85
N THR A 144 -12.70 20.88 3.16
CA THR A 144 -12.59 22.02 2.23
C THR A 144 -11.35 22.88 2.50
N GLN A 145 -11.02 23.74 1.51
CA GLN A 145 -10.09 24.86 1.64
C GLN A 145 -8.67 24.49 2.09
N GLU A 146 -8.13 23.37 1.60
CA GLU A 146 -6.80 22.88 2.00
C GLU A 146 -6.70 22.62 3.51
N SER A 147 -7.80 22.20 4.15
CA SER A 147 -7.88 21.96 5.58
C SER A 147 -7.25 20.61 5.96
N TYR A 148 -6.06 20.29 5.47
CA TYR A 148 -5.36 19.06 5.84
C TYR A 148 -4.80 19.12 7.27
N GLY A 149 -4.73 17.96 7.91
CA GLY A 149 -4.00 17.79 9.17
C GLY A 149 -2.55 17.39 8.90
N THR A 150 -1.60 17.89 9.68
CA THR A 150 -0.17 17.56 9.50
C THR A 150 0.41 16.82 10.69
N TYR A 151 1.34 15.90 10.42
CA TYR A 151 2.10 15.19 11.45
C TYR A 151 3.50 14.83 10.94
N THR A 152 4.39 14.43 11.86
CA THR A 152 5.77 14.01 11.53
C THR A 152 6.07 12.68 12.18
N HIS A 153 6.86 11.83 11.53
CA HIS A 153 7.34 10.59 12.13
C HIS A 153 8.69 10.76 12.83
N GLN A 154 8.92 10.01 13.91
CA GLN A 154 10.21 9.95 14.59
C GLN A 154 11.11 8.82 14.06
N CYS A 155 10.62 8.06 13.07
CA CYS A 155 11.28 6.90 12.51
C CYS A 155 11.42 7.02 11.01
N THR A 156 12.54 6.49 10.52
CA THR A 156 12.87 6.35 9.11
C THR A 156 12.74 4.87 8.78
N GLY A 157 11.78 4.52 7.92
CA GLY A 157 11.56 3.12 7.54
C GLY A 157 10.50 2.94 6.47
N GLN A 158 10.45 1.72 5.94
CA GLN A 158 9.30 1.28 5.17
C GLN A 158 8.15 1.00 6.13
N VAL A 159 6.98 1.54 5.84
CA VAL A 159 5.77 1.39 6.64
C VAL A 159 5.14 0.03 6.37
N THR A 160 4.92 -0.76 7.41
CA THR A 160 4.17 -2.04 7.33
C THR A 160 2.69 -1.85 7.62
N LEU A 161 2.38 -0.90 8.50
CA LEU A 161 1.02 -0.58 8.93
C LEU A 161 0.92 0.91 9.21
N LEU A 162 -0.09 1.57 8.66
CA LEU A 162 -0.53 2.90 9.07
C LEU A 162 -1.97 2.81 9.54
N LYS A 163 -2.22 3.06 10.83
CA LYS A 163 -3.55 3.00 11.43
C LYS A 163 -4.01 4.40 11.83
N LEU A 164 -5.22 4.75 11.44
CA LEU A 164 -5.92 5.97 11.86
C LEU A 164 -7.06 5.57 12.78
N VAL A 165 -7.13 6.16 13.97
CA VAL A 165 -8.21 5.92 14.93
C VAL A 165 -9.02 7.20 15.07
N SER A 166 -10.33 7.12 14.83
CA SER A 166 -11.23 8.27 15.01
C SER A 166 -11.20 8.73 16.46
N LYS A 167 -11.07 10.04 16.66
CA LYS A 167 -11.05 10.65 17.99
C LYS A 167 -12.27 11.53 18.22
N SER A 168 -12.52 12.48 17.33
CA SER A 168 -13.61 13.44 17.47
C SER A 168 -13.97 14.07 16.14
N GLY A 169 -15.19 14.60 16.06
CA GLY A 169 -15.70 15.24 14.86
C GLY A 169 -16.03 14.27 13.74
N SER A 170 -16.35 14.82 12.58
CA SER A 170 -16.76 14.08 11.38
C SER A 170 -16.70 15.01 10.17
N VAL A 171 -16.71 14.42 9.00
CA VAL A 171 -16.68 15.11 7.70
C VAL A 171 -17.83 14.60 6.83
N GLY A 172 -18.30 15.44 5.91
CA GLY A 172 -19.27 15.04 4.91
C GLY A 172 -19.12 15.83 3.62
N CYS A 173 -19.52 15.21 2.51
CA CYS A 173 -19.37 15.75 1.16
C CYS A 173 -20.39 16.84 0.81
N TYR A 174 -21.45 17.04 1.60
CA TYR A 174 -22.27 18.24 1.49
C TYR A 174 -23.10 18.50 2.75
N LYS A 175 -23.53 19.74 2.94
CA LYS A 175 -24.47 20.08 4.03
C LYS A 175 -25.78 19.29 3.90
N GLY A 176 -26.23 18.67 4.98
CA GLY A 176 -27.51 17.94 5.04
C GLY A 176 -27.37 16.43 4.91
N VAL A 177 -26.18 15.90 4.61
CA VAL A 177 -25.92 14.46 4.76
C VAL A 177 -25.54 14.11 6.19
N THR A 178 -25.76 12.85 6.55
CA THR A 178 -25.18 12.27 7.75
C THR A 178 -23.66 12.19 7.58
N PRO A 179 -22.86 12.92 8.38
CA PRO A 179 -21.41 12.88 8.27
C PRO A 179 -20.85 11.53 8.71
N GLY A 180 -19.64 11.23 8.24
CA GLY A 180 -18.85 10.06 8.60
C GLY A 180 -17.46 10.46 9.07
N TYR A 181 -16.70 9.52 9.59
CA TYR A 181 -15.30 9.71 9.97
C TYR A 181 -14.39 9.69 8.73
N TRP A 182 -14.65 8.79 7.80
CA TRP A 182 -13.74 8.52 6.69
C TRP A 182 -14.26 8.95 5.33
N GLY A 183 -15.52 9.34 5.19
CA GLY A 183 -16.13 9.71 3.90
C GLY A 183 -17.38 10.54 4.08
N GLY A 184 -18.43 9.96 4.68
CA GLY A 184 -19.66 10.69 5.00
C GLY A 184 -20.38 11.22 3.77
N CYS A 185 -20.57 10.38 2.75
CA CYS A 185 -21.22 10.76 1.51
C CYS A 185 -22.19 9.66 1.02
N PRO A 186 -23.49 9.94 0.87
CA PRO A 186 -24.45 8.99 0.33
C PRO A 186 -24.10 8.61 -1.12
N ASN A 187 -24.28 7.34 -1.47
CA ASN A 187 -24.07 6.80 -2.82
C ASN A 187 -22.63 6.93 -3.37
N ALA A 188 -21.66 7.23 -2.51
CA ALA A 188 -20.25 7.15 -2.83
C ALA A 188 -19.62 5.94 -2.13
N PRO A 189 -18.46 5.46 -2.60
CA PRO A 189 -17.63 4.57 -1.79
C PRO A 189 -17.38 5.16 -0.39
N PRO A 190 -17.22 4.32 0.65
CA PRO A 190 -17.32 4.78 2.03
C PRO A 190 -16.11 5.59 2.51
N ILE A 191 -14.96 5.46 1.86
CA ILE A 191 -13.70 6.05 2.33
C ILE A 191 -13.22 7.12 1.35
N ASN A 192 -12.77 8.25 1.88
CA ASN A 192 -12.27 9.41 1.16
C ASN A 192 -11.13 10.09 1.94
N VAL A 193 -10.24 9.31 2.52
CA VAL A 193 -9.12 9.81 3.33
C VAL A 193 -7.80 9.41 2.69
N TRP A 194 -6.92 10.40 2.54
CA TRP A 194 -5.67 10.24 1.79
C TRP A 194 -4.49 10.75 2.61
N ILE A 195 -3.38 10.02 2.55
CA ILE A 195 -2.14 10.36 3.22
C ILE A 195 -1.14 10.82 2.17
N THR A 196 -0.56 12.00 2.37
CA THR A 196 0.44 12.56 1.45
C THR A 196 1.71 13.00 2.16
N GLU A 197 2.83 13.05 1.43
CA GLU A 197 4.07 13.68 1.91
C GLU A 197 4.10 15.18 1.58
N HIS A 198 4.51 16.01 2.53
CA HIS A 198 4.62 17.45 2.34
C HIS A 198 5.95 17.82 1.64
N ARG A 199 5.86 18.43 0.45
CA ARG A 199 7.03 18.87 -0.35
C ARG A 199 7.66 20.22 0.03
N GLY A 200 7.10 20.94 1.00
CA GLY A 200 7.54 22.27 1.40
C GLY A 200 6.43 23.32 1.26
N ASP A 201 6.50 24.39 2.04
CA ASP A 201 5.45 25.43 2.12
C ASP A 201 5.33 26.26 0.83
N ASN A 202 6.38 26.29 0.00
CA ASN A 202 6.39 26.96 -1.30
C ASN A 202 5.78 26.11 -2.43
N PHE A 203 5.43 24.85 -2.15
CA PHE A 203 4.87 23.94 -3.15
C PHE A 203 3.34 23.96 -3.06
N LYS A 204 2.70 24.71 -3.98
CA LYS A 204 1.26 24.70 -4.20
C LYS A 204 0.95 24.01 -5.52
N TYR A 205 -0.03 23.11 -5.52
CA TYR A 205 -0.52 22.53 -6.75
C TYR A 205 -1.34 23.58 -7.50
N VAL A 206 -0.92 23.91 -8.73
CA VAL A 206 -1.60 24.90 -9.58
C VAL A 206 -2.87 24.31 -10.21
N LYS A 207 -2.92 22.99 -10.36
CA LYS A 207 -4.10 22.17 -10.64
C LYS A 207 -3.87 20.83 -9.96
N LYS A 208 -4.84 20.33 -9.19
CA LYS A 208 -4.73 19.04 -8.50
C LYS A 208 -5.38 17.93 -9.32
N SER A 209 -4.90 17.72 -10.54
CA SER A 209 -5.29 16.47 -11.19
C SER A 209 -4.65 15.31 -10.41
N TYR A 210 -5.31 14.16 -10.40
CA TYR A 210 -4.77 12.96 -9.79
C TYR A 210 -3.33 12.66 -10.27
N TYR A 211 -3.04 12.87 -11.56
CA TYR A 211 -1.70 12.65 -12.12
C TYR A 211 -0.64 13.62 -11.60
N ASP A 212 -1.03 14.83 -11.21
CA ASP A 212 -0.11 15.84 -10.68
C ASP A 212 0.35 15.48 -9.25
N ILE A 213 -0.53 14.83 -8.48
CA ILE A 213 -0.33 14.62 -7.04
C ILE A 213 -0.03 13.17 -6.66
N LYS A 214 -0.21 12.19 -7.57
CA LYS A 214 -0.03 10.76 -7.28
C LYS A 214 1.32 10.40 -6.66
N HIS A 215 2.37 11.15 -6.97
CA HIS A 215 3.72 10.95 -6.43
C HIS A 215 3.85 11.34 -4.96
N ASP A 216 2.90 12.11 -4.44
CA ASP A 216 2.86 12.53 -3.05
C ASP A 216 1.94 11.68 -2.20
N ILE A 217 1.01 10.95 -2.83
CA ILE A 217 0.15 10.00 -2.14
C ILE A 217 1.00 8.85 -1.62
N LYS A 218 0.89 8.62 -0.31
CA LYS A 218 1.51 7.49 0.38
C LYS A 218 0.49 6.40 0.70
N PHE A 219 -0.74 6.78 1.03
CA PHE A 219 -1.82 5.84 1.30
C PHE A 219 -3.22 6.39 0.92
N PRO A 220 -4.13 5.51 0.46
CA PRO A 220 -3.81 4.21 -0.15
C PRO A 220 -2.97 4.42 -1.41
N GLU A 221 -2.24 3.40 -1.87
CA GLU A 221 -1.67 3.52 -3.22
C GLU A 221 -2.81 3.55 -4.24
N PRO A 222 -2.71 4.34 -5.32
CA PRO A 222 -3.80 4.42 -6.27
C PRO A 222 -4.19 3.14 -6.99
N PHE A 223 -3.30 2.14 -7.10
CA PHE A 223 -3.64 0.85 -7.71
C PHE A 223 -4.43 -0.07 -6.76
N THR A 224 -4.29 0.13 -5.45
CA THR A 224 -5.03 -0.61 -4.41
C THR A 224 -6.31 0.10 -3.98
N ALA A 225 -6.41 1.41 -4.24
CA ALA A 225 -7.67 2.15 -4.28
C ALA A 225 -8.47 1.78 -5.55
N TYR A 226 -8.77 0.48 -5.69
CA TYR A 226 -9.65 -0.05 -6.71
C TYR A 226 -10.94 0.78 -6.68
N ASP A 227 -11.33 1.36 -7.81
CA ASP A 227 -12.49 2.23 -7.97
C ASP A 227 -12.45 3.60 -7.28
N ALA A 228 -11.25 4.15 -7.01
CA ALA A 228 -11.14 5.56 -6.64
C ALA A 228 -11.82 6.44 -7.70
N ASN A 229 -12.93 7.08 -7.35
CA ASN A 229 -13.63 7.96 -8.27
C ASN A 229 -12.91 9.32 -8.39
N LYS A 230 -13.36 10.16 -9.31
CA LYS A 230 -12.75 11.49 -9.53
C LYS A 230 -12.75 12.39 -8.27
N TYR A 231 -13.60 12.13 -7.29
CA TYR A 231 -13.72 12.85 -6.02
C TYR A 231 -12.84 12.26 -4.90
N GLY A 232 -12.09 11.19 -5.21
CA GLY A 232 -11.20 10.51 -4.27
C GLY A 232 -11.87 9.46 -3.38
N PHE A 233 -13.15 9.13 -3.59
CA PHE A 233 -13.79 8.07 -2.82
C PHE A 233 -13.38 6.69 -3.33
N TYR A 234 -13.05 5.77 -2.44
CA TYR A 234 -12.64 4.40 -2.74
C TYR A 234 -13.19 3.40 -1.71
N TYR A 235 -13.10 2.11 -2.04
CA TYR A 235 -13.40 1.02 -1.11
C TYR A 235 -12.13 0.59 -0.38
N LEU A 236 -12.23 0.46 0.95
CA LEU A 236 -11.23 -0.23 1.76
C LEU A 236 -11.95 -1.41 2.38
N ASN A 237 -11.61 -2.61 1.94
CA ASN A 237 -12.27 -3.84 2.41
C ASN A 237 -12.30 -3.88 3.94
N GLU A 238 -13.39 -4.39 4.50
CA GLU A 238 -13.64 -4.46 5.96
C GLU A 238 -13.98 -3.12 6.64
N PHE A 239 -13.90 -2.00 5.92
CA PHE A 239 -14.16 -0.67 6.48
C PHE A 239 -15.33 0.04 5.82
N HIS A 240 -15.97 0.90 6.61
CA HIS A 240 -17.02 1.80 6.16
C HIS A 240 -16.78 3.19 6.77
N ASP A 241 -17.57 4.18 6.36
CA ASP A 241 -17.37 5.59 6.70
C ASP A 241 -17.45 5.91 8.20
N LYS A 242 -18.01 5.01 9.02
CA LYS A 242 -18.18 5.13 10.48
C LYS A 242 -17.35 4.17 11.31
N SER A 243 -16.44 3.40 10.70
CA SER A 243 -15.55 2.50 11.45
C SER A 243 -14.75 3.30 12.50
N SER A 244 -14.52 2.77 13.70
CA SER A 244 -13.80 3.51 14.74
C SER A 244 -12.30 3.70 14.43
N PHE A 245 -11.78 2.91 13.49
CA PHE A 245 -10.45 3.06 12.91
C PHE A 245 -10.46 2.56 11.47
N ILE A 246 -9.44 2.95 10.71
CA ILE A 246 -9.03 2.32 9.45
C ILE A 246 -7.54 2.03 9.49
N TYR A 247 -7.07 1.10 8.68
CA TYR A 247 -5.64 0.86 8.52
C TYR A 247 -5.24 0.61 7.08
N PHE A 248 -4.00 0.96 6.77
CA PHE A 248 -3.33 0.64 5.52
C PHE A 248 -2.16 -0.30 5.82
N THR A 249 -2.01 -1.35 5.03
CA THR A 249 -0.92 -2.32 5.12
C THR A 249 -0.06 -2.23 3.86
N ALA A 250 1.05 -2.96 3.85
CA ALA A 250 1.83 -3.15 2.63
C ALA A 250 1.00 -3.78 1.49
N GLU A 251 -0.07 -4.53 1.77
CA GLU A 251 -0.95 -5.09 0.73
C GLU A 251 -1.84 -4.02 0.08
N HIS A 252 -2.04 -2.88 0.76
CA HIS A 252 -2.70 -1.70 0.22
C HIS A 252 -1.71 -0.78 -0.53
N ASN A 253 -0.52 -1.28 -0.89
CA ASN A 253 0.51 -0.56 -1.64
C ASN A 253 1.31 -1.55 -2.52
N ASP A 254 1.24 -1.41 -3.83
CA ASP A 254 2.11 -2.13 -4.78
C ASP A 254 3.60 -1.75 -4.59
N TYR A 255 3.90 -0.61 -3.94
CA TYR A 255 5.26 -0.20 -3.60
C TYR A 255 5.55 -0.15 -2.09
N TYR A 256 6.83 -0.37 -1.78
CA TYR A 256 7.41 -0.25 -0.44
C TYR A 256 7.32 1.22 0.05
N THR A 257 6.15 1.65 0.54
CA THR A 257 5.94 3.02 1.01
C THR A 257 6.87 3.35 2.16
N TYR A 258 7.63 4.42 1.99
CA TYR A 258 8.74 4.77 2.84
C TYR A 258 8.50 6.11 3.52
N PHE A 259 8.62 6.16 4.84
CA PHE A 259 8.63 7.42 5.59
C PHE A 259 10.02 7.73 6.12
N VAL A 260 10.38 9.01 6.03
CA VAL A 260 11.60 9.60 6.57
C VAL A 260 11.28 10.37 7.85
N LYS A 261 12.10 10.17 8.88
CA LYS A 261 12.04 10.90 10.15
C LYS A 261 12.08 12.41 9.95
N GLY A 262 11.25 13.13 10.69
CA GLY A 262 11.18 14.59 10.66
C GLY A 262 10.53 15.19 9.40
N LYS A 263 10.23 14.37 8.38
CA LYS A 263 9.36 14.81 7.28
C LYS A 263 7.93 14.99 7.77
N LYS A 264 7.25 15.98 7.19
CA LYS A 264 5.83 16.23 7.41
C LYS A 264 4.99 15.40 6.44
N TYR A 265 3.94 14.80 6.96
CA TYR A 265 2.91 14.09 6.22
C TYR A 265 1.57 14.75 6.51
N ARG A 266 0.61 14.55 5.61
CA ARG A 266 -0.69 15.20 5.68
C ARG A 266 -1.80 14.18 5.58
N VAL A 267 -2.85 14.37 6.36
CA VAL A 267 -4.13 13.67 6.27
C VAL A 267 -5.11 14.60 5.55
N TYR A 268 -5.62 14.15 4.42
CA TYR A 268 -6.60 14.89 3.61
C TYR A 268 -7.93 14.16 3.55
N TYR A 269 -8.99 14.94 3.40
CA TYR A 269 -10.21 14.49 2.76
C TYR A 269 -10.03 14.55 1.23
N GLY A 270 -10.42 13.51 0.49
CA GLY A 270 -10.02 13.40 -0.92
C GLY A 270 -10.63 14.46 -1.82
N GLU A 271 -11.87 14.90 -1.58
CA GLU A 271 -12.45 16.01 -2.35
C GLU A 271 -11.63 17.30 -2.20
N ASP A 272 -11.11 17.57 -1.00
CA ASP A 272 -10.19 18.68 -0.73
C ASP A 272 -8.81 18.46 -1.36
N LEU A 273 -8.32 17.21 -1.36
CA LEU A 273 -7.08 16.83 -2.00
C LEU A 273 -7.13 16.94 -3.53
N PHE A 274 -8.23 16.62 -4.17
CA PHE A 274 -8.36 16.67 -5.64
C PHE A 274 -9.00 17.96 -6.15
N ASP A 275 -9.39 18.86 -5.24
CA ASP A 275 -10.13 20.08 -5.55
C ASP A 275 -11.39 19.78 -6.39
N GLN A 276 -12.13 18.74 -5.98
CA GLN A 276 -13.36 18.27 -6.63
C GLN A 276 -14.49 18.30 -5.63
N GLY A 277 -15.61 18.96 -5.95
CA GLY A 277 -16.81 18.93 -5.09
C GLY A 277 -16.73 19.79 -3.82
N VAL A 278 -15.58 20.41 -3.50
CA VAL A 278 -15.31 21.12 -2.23
C VAL A 278 -16.26 22.25 -1.83
N GLY A 279 -17.13 22.73 -2.71
CA GLY A 279 -17.92 23.96 -2.48
C GLY A 279 -18.99 23.84 -1.40
N ASN A 280 -19.43 22.63 -1.06
CA ASN A 280 -20.52 22.39 -0.11
C ASN A 280 -20.17 21.40 1.01
N ASN A 281 -18.95 20.87 1.03
CA ASN A 281 -18.51 19.94 2.06
C ASN A 281 -18.48 20.61 3.43
N VAL A 282 -18.65 19.80 4.48
CA VAL A 282 -18.74 20.27 5.86
C VAL A 282 -17.95 19.38 6.81
N GLY A 283 -17.64 19.95 7.98
CA GLY A 283 -17.11 19.20 9.10
C GLY A 283 -15.58 19.23 9.21
N LYS A 284 -15.11 18.72 10.34
CA LYS A 284 -13.72 18.56 10.73
C LYS A 284 -13.62 17.29 11.55
N HIS A 285 -12.67 16.43 11.22
CA HIS A 285 -12.44 15.16 11.88
C HIS A 285 -11.01 15.11 12.42
N CYS A 286 -10.86 14.65 13.65
CA CYS A 286 -9.59 14.48 14.34
C CYS A 286 -9.31 12.99 14.58
N VAL A 287 -8.07 12.58 14.34
CA VAL A 287 -7.63 11.19 14.41
C VAL A 287 -6.34 11.06 15.21
N TYR A 288 -6.13 9.87 15.75
CA TYR A 288 -4.83 9.42 16.19
C TYR A 288 -4.14 8.63 15.09
N VAL A 289 -2.88 8.95 14.83
CA VAL A 289 -2.08 8.29 13.80
C VAL A 289 -1.05 7.37 14.45
N TYR A 290 -1.06 6.11 14.02
CA TYR A 290 -0.09 5.09 14.42
C TYR A 290 0.59 4.52 13.18
N ALA A 291 1.92 4.39 13.21
CA ALA A 291 2.66 3.73 12.15
C ALA A 291 3.57 2.65 12.73
N SER A 292 3.63 1.50 12.04
CA SER A 292 4.59 0.42 12.24
C SER A 292 5.51 0.34 11.03
N PHE A 293 6.76 -0.08 11.27
CA PHE A 293 7.82 -0.09 10.27
C PHE A 293 8.46 -1.48 10.16
N TYR A 294 8.92 -1.84 8.96
CA TYR A 294 9.67 -3.09 8.76
C TYR A 294 10.91 -3.11 9.64
N LYS A 295 11.07 -4.21 10.38
CA LYS A 295 12.32 -4.52 11.03
C LYS A 295 13.28 -5.09 10.00
N TYR A 296 14.31 -4.34 9.63
CA TYR A 296 15.41 -4.93 8.86
C TYR A 296 16.13 -5.95 9.76
N TYR A 297 15.81 -7.24 9.60
CA TYR A 297 16.61 -8.31 10.15
C TYR A 297 17.82 -8.50 9.27
N LYS A 298 19.02 -8.37 9.85
CA LYS A 298 20.24 -8.84 9.17
C LYS A 298 20.11 -10.37 9.02
N PRO A 299 20.14 -10.94 7.80
CA PRO A 299 19.93 -12.37 7.57
C PRO A 299 20.92 -13.31 8.29
N ASN A 300 21.99 -12.78 8.91
CA ASN A 300 23.06 -13.58 9.52
C ASN A 300 23.25 -13.32 11.03
N GLN A 301 22.29 -12.72 11.73
CA GLN A 301 22.33 -12.76 13.19
C GLN A 301 21.80 -14.12 13.66
N VAL A 302 22.72 -15.05 13.89
CA VAL A 302 22.44 -16.27 14.66
C VAL A 302 21.93 -15.83 16.03
N ILE A 303 20.64 -16.04 16.28
CA ILE A 303 20.05 -15.89 17.61
C ILE A 303 20.59 -17.04 18.43
N LYS A 304 21.53 -16.76 19.33
CA LYS A 304 21.92 -17.73 20.36
C LYS A 304 20.90 -17.62 21.49
N PHE A 305 20.22 -18.74 21.77
CA PHE A 305 19.40 -18.94 22.96
C PHE A 305 20.29 -19.14 24.18
#